data_AF-A0A835S906-F1
#
_entry.id   AF-A0A835S906-F1
#
_cell.length_a   1.000
_cell.length_b   1.000
_cell.length_c   1.000
_cell.angle_alpha   90.00
_cell.angle_beta   90.00
_cell.angle_gamma   90.00
#
_symmetry.space_group_name_H-M   'P 1'
#
loop_
_entity.id
_entity.type
_entity.pdbx_description
1 polymer ?
#
loop_
_entity_poly.entity_id
_entity_poly.type
_entity_poly.pdbx_seq_one_letter_code
_entity_poly.pdbx_strand_id
1 'polypeptide(L)'
;MGRMVPSGSIALNKEQKQILITSAASRMSGLEAEAFDRQLQELLTLLPDLRDRLLSLSPAILVELAADTAGVALKLIQLRELFPAANLGLLLARRPTLLTAAEWGGVGPAAAKLAAMFPEGGVDDMVTRQPLLLVEDVDELVGELERLLLPAEGGSDGSSGSSSSGSSASGAASGQPAPGRRRRPASGRELLRADPDLLLAVMSNRRLSLWLMPGVDVRIMLVRNPGIVTELQRGPRALGPGAEVMNPYFGGGGPMHGPGPPGGGGGGGAGGGGGSGGGGGGGGGGGGGGYRLNPGSGLGMGGVDWL
;
A
#
# COMPACT_ATOMS: atom_id res chain seq x y z
N MET A 1 -20.37 -41.58 8.06
CA MET A 1 -19.27 -40.88 8.78
C MET A 1 -18.33 -40.28 7.74
N GLY A 2 -18.35 -38.96 7.53
CA GLY A 2 -17.46 -38.30 6.57
C GLY A 2 -16.06 -38.14 7.16
N ARG A 3 -15.03 -38.69 6.51
CA ARG A 3 -13.64 -38.43 6.86
C ARG A 3 -13.34 -36.97 6.53
N MET A 4 -13.15 -36.16 7.55
CA MET A 4 -12.65 -34.79 7.42
C MET A 4 -11.19 -34.91 6.96
N VAL A 5 -10.92 -34.62 5.68
CA VAL A 5 -9.54 -34.55 5.19
C VAL A 5 -8.94 -33.25 5.74
N PRO A 6 -7.88 -33.31 6.56
CA PRO A 6 -7.24 -32.10 7.04
C PRO A 6 -6.74 -31.31 5.84
N SER A 7 -7.12 -30.03 5.78
CA SER A 7 -6.62 -29.08 4.80
C SER A 7 -5.14 -28.80 5.06
N GLY A 8 -4.29 -29.78 4.72
CA GLY A 8 -2.86 -29.61 4.72
C GLY A 8 -2.51 -28.55 3.67
N SER A 9 -2.16 -27.36 4.13
CA SER A 9 -1.52 -26.35 3.30
C SER A 9 -0.23 -26.95 2.74
N ILE A 10 -0.22 -27.34 1.47
CA ILE A 10 0.99 -27.77 0.77
C ILE A 10 1.94 -26.56 0.75
N ALA A 11 3.04 -26.66 1.52
CA ALA A 11 4.06 -25.62 1.55
C ALA A 11 4.83 -25.64 0.23
N LEU A 12 4.39 -24.83 -0.73
CA LEU A 12 5.07 -24.65 -2.01
C LEU A 12 6.33 -23.79 -1.84
N ASN A 13 7.43 -24.20 -2.48
CA ASN A 13 8.65 -23.40 -2.60
C ASN A 13 8.36 -22.08 -3.35
N LYS A 14 9.14 -21.03 -3.08
CA LYS A 14 9.14 -19.74 -3.80
C LYS A 14 9.16 -19.93 -5.32
N GLU A 15 10.03 -20.80 -5.82
CA GLU A 15 10.11 -21.10 -7.27
C GLU A 15 8.82 -21.72 -7.81
N GLN A 16 8.25 -22.69 -7.09
CA GLN A 16 6.99 -23.34 -7.49
C GLN A 16 5.82 -22.34 -7.49
N LYS A 17 5.75 -21.46 -6.50
CA LYS A 17 4.75 -20.38 -6.45
C LYS A 17 4.91 -19.44 -7.63
N GLN A 18 6.15 -19.07 -7.98
CA GLN A 18 6.41 -18.22 -9.13
C GLN A 18 5.94 -18.88 -10.43
N ILE A 19 6.29 -20.16 -10.65
CA ILE A 19 5.85 -20.94 -11.82
C ILE A 19 4.32 -21.00 -11.90
N LEU A 20 3.63 -21.19 -10.77
CA LEU A 20 2.17 -21.24 -10.74
C LEU A 20 1.54 -19.88 -11.10
N ILE A 21 2.09 -18.79 -10.59
CA ILE A 21 1.60 -17.43 -10.88
C ILE A 21 1.83 -17.07 -12.35
N THR A 22 3.03 -17.32 -12.90
CA THR A 22 3.31 -17.05 -14.30
C THR A 22 2.48 -17.92 -15.24
N SER A 23 2.32 -19.21 -14.91
CA SER A 23 1.44 -20.12 -15.67
C SER A 23 -0.04 -19.71 -15.61
N ALA A 24 -0.50 -19.20 -14.47
CA ALA A 24 -1.85 -18.67 -14.35
C ALA A 24 -2.03 -17.40 -15.19
N ALA A 25 -1.06 -16.47 -15.12
CA ALA A 25 -1.08 -15.24 -15.90
C ALA A 25 -1.03 -15.51 -17.42
N SER A 26 -0.15 -16.39 -17.89
CA SER A 26 -0.10 -16.80 -19.31
C SER A 26 -1.46 -17.32 -19.78
N ARG A 27 -2.09 -18.24 -19.03
CA ARG A 27 -3.43 -18.74 -19.38
C ARG A 27 -4.49 -17.64 -19.42
N MET A 28 -4.44 -16.68 -18.50
CA MET A 28 -5.38 -15.55 -18.46
C MET A 28 -5.17 -14.56 -19.61
N SER A 29 -3.94 -14.37 -20.07
CA SER A 29 -3.62 -13.49 -21.20
C SER A 29 -4.10 -14.01 -22.55
N GLY A 30 -4.37 -15.33 -22.66
CA GLY A 30 -4.64 -15.98 -23.93
C GLY A 30 -3.42 -16.11 -24.85
N LEU A 31 -2.24 -15.70 -24.39
CA LEU A 31 -0.98 -15.82 -25.11
C LEU A 31 -0.34 -17.19 -24.86
N GLU A 32 0.46 -17.62 -25.84
CA GLU A 32 1.37 -18.74 -25.66
C GLU A 32 2.38 -18.44 -24.53
N ALA A 33 2.76 -19.48 -23.78
CA ALA A 33 3.68 -19.34 -22.64
C ALA A 33 4.99 -18.63 -23.01
N GLU A 34 5.61 -18.97 -24.15
CA GLU A 34 6.85 -18.33 -24.61
C GLU A 34 6.66 -16.86 -25.01
N ALA A 35 5.49 -16.48 -25.51
CA ALA A 35 5.18 -15.10 -25.85
C ALA A 35 4.96 -14.27 -24.58
N PHE A 36 4.21 -14.81 -23.62
CA PHE A 36 4.00 -14.18 -22.32
C PHE A 36 5.33 -14.04 -21.55
N ASP A 37 6.19 -15.06 -21.55
CA ASP A 37 7.48 -15.01 -20.88
C ASP A 37 8.39 -13.92 -21.46
N ARG A 38 8.36 -13.70 -22.79
CA ARG A 38 9.09 -12.58 -23.41
C ARG A 38 8.57 -11.22 -22.94
N GLN A 39 7.25 -11.02 -22.95
CA GLN A 39 6.63 -9.78 -22.44
C GLN A 39 6.92 -9.56 -20.95
N LEU A 40 6.90 -10.63 -20.15
CA LEU A 40 7.26 -10.56 -18.74
C LEU A 40 8.74 -10.18 -18.54
N GLN A 41 9.65 -10.72 -19.35
CA GLN A 41 11.07 -10.33 -19.28
C GLN A 41 11.29 -8.86 -19.68
N GLU A 42 10.57 -8.38 -20.70
CA GLU A 42 10.58 -6.95 -21.05
C GLU A 42 10.07 -6.08 -19.89
N LEU A 43 8.94 -6.46 -19.29
CA LEU A 43 8.38 -5.78 -18.12
C LEU A 43 9.37 -5.76 -16.95
N LEU A 44 10.03 -6.88 -16.67
CA LEU A 44 11.04 -6.96 -15.60
C LEU A 44 12.33 -6.20 -15.92
N THR A 45 12.61 -5.95 -17.20
CA THR A 45 13.72 -5.08 -17.62
C THR A 45 13.38 -3.61 -17.33
N LEU A 46 12.12 -3.21 -17.54
CA LEU A 46 11.62 -1.89 -17.18
C LEU A 46 11.50 -1.70 -15.66
N LEU A 47 11.09 -2.76 -14.95
CA LEU A 47 10.78 -2.74 -13.51
C LEU A 47 11.52 -3.88 -12.79
N PRO A 48 12.84 -3.75 -12.56
CA PRO A 48 13.63 -4.81 -11.93
C PRO A 48 13.14 -5.16 -10.52
N ASP A 49 12.70 -4.15 -9.74
CA ASP A 49 12.20 -4.33 -8.37
C ASP A 49 10.87 -5.10 -8.31
N LEU A 50 10.17 -5.25 -9.44
CA LEU A 50 8.94 -6.05 -9.53
C LEU A 50 9.23 -7.54 -9.32
N ARG A 51 10.46 -7.99 -9.61
CA ARG A 51 10.86 -9.40 -9.48
C ARG A 51 10.63 -9.94 -8.07
N ASP A 52 10.92 -9.13 -7.05
CA ASP A 52 10.71 -9.50 -5.65
C ASP A 52 9.24 -9.52 -5.24
N ARG A 53 8.39 -8.84 -6.02
CA ARG A 53 6.95 -8.68 -5.77
C ARG A 53 6.07 -9.61 -6.61
N LEU A 54 6.63 -10.34 -7.58
CA LEU A 54 5.87 -11.27 -8.43
C LEU A 54 4.99 -12.24 -7.63
N LEU A 55 5.48 -12.72 -6.49
CA LEU A 55 4.74 -13.65 -5.63
C LEU A 55 3.54 -13.03 -4.92
N SER A 56 3.56 -11.71 -4.73
CA SER A 56 2.50 -10.96 -4.07
C SER A 56 1.51 -10.35 -5.06
N LEU A 57 1.82 -10.36 -6.36
CA LEU A 57 0.97 -9.78 -7.38
C LEU A 57 -0.12 -10.74 -7.81
N SER A 58 -1.30 -10.18 -8.09
CA SER A 58 -2.36 -10.96 -8.71
C SER A 58 -1.97 -11.26 -10.16
N PRO A 59 -2.30 -12.46 -10.67
CA PRO A 59 -2.09 -12.78 -12.09
C PRO A 59 -2.75 -11.78 -13.03
N ALA A 60 -3.91 -11.21 -12.67
CA ALA A 60 -4.61 -10.21 -13.48
C ALA A 60 -3.77 -8.94 -13.69
N ILE A 61 -3.15 -8.42 -12.62
CA ILE A 61 -2.28 -7.23 -12.72
C ILE A 61 -1.06 -7.55 -13.59
N LEU A 62 -0.46 -8.74 -13.43
CA LEU A 62 0.68 -9.15 -14.26
C LEU A 62 0.31 -9.22 -15.74
N VAL A 63 -0.86 -9.78 -16.07
CA VAL A 63 -1.35 -9.82 -17.46
C VAL A 63 -1.55 -8.43 -18.01
N GLU A 64 -2.19 -7.54 -17.27
CA GLU A 64 -2.43 -6.16 -17.73
C GLU A 64 -1.11 -5.41 -17.99
N LEU A 65 -0.14 -5.52 -17.09
CA LEU A 65 1.16 -4.83 -17.24
C LEU A 65 2.02 -5.46 -18.35
N ALA A 66 1.99 -6.78 -18.52
CA ALA A 66 2.76 -7.47 -19.55
C ALA A 66 2.14 -7.31 -20.95
N ALA A 67 0.82 -7.12 -21.05
CA ALA A 67 0.13 -6.94 -22.33
C ALA A 67 0.53 -5.65 -23.06
N ASP A 68 0.97 -4.61 -22.33
CA ASP A 68 1.35 -3.31 -22.88
C ASP A 68 2.63 -2.75 -22.23
N THR A 69 3.77 -3.38 -22.52
CA THR A 69 5.09 -2.97 -22.01
C THR A 69 5.50 -1.58 -22.51
N ALA A 70 5.09 -1.22 -23.73
CA ALA A 70 5.34 0.11 -24.30
C ALA A 70 4.56 1.21 -23.55
N GLY A 71 3.28 0.98 -23.27
CA GLY A 71 2.47 1.89 -22.45
C GLY A 71 3.00 1.99 -21.03
N VAL A 72 3.49 0.90 -20.43
CA VAL A 72 4.20 0.95 -19.15
C VAL A 72 5.41 1.87 -19.23
N ALA A 73 6.27 1.75 -20.26
CA ALA A 73 7.44 2.62 -20.41
C ALA A 73 7.05 4.11 -20.53
N LEU A 74 6.00 4.45 -21.29
CA LEU A 74 5.48 5.82 -21.37
C LEU A 74 4.99 6.34 -20.02
N LYS A 75 4.25 5.51 -19.26
CA LYS A 75 3.79 5.86 -17.91
C LYS A 75 4.97 6.10 -16.95
N LEU A 76 6.08 5.38 -17.10
CA LEU A 76 7.29 5.62 -16.29
C LEU A 76 7.93 6.97 -16.61
N ILE A 77 7.95 7.37 -17.88
CA ILE A 77 8.43 8.71 -18.28
C ILE A 77 7.51 9.77 -17.68
N GLN A 78 6.19 9.61 -17.81
CA GLN A 78 5.21 10.54 -17.24
C GLN A 78 5.33 10.64 -15.71
N LEU A 79 5.52 9.52 -15.00
CA LEU A 79 5.78 9.54 -13.56
C LEU A 79 7.07 10.29 -13.23
N ARG A 80 8.11 10.17 -14.05
CA ARG A 80 9.38 10.90 -13.85
C ARG A 80 9.20 12.40 -14.08
N GLU A 81 8.36 12.80 -15.03
CA GLU A 81 8.03 14.21 -15.25
C GLU A 81 7.21 14.80 -14.10
N LEU A 82 6.24 14.04 -13.58
CA LEU A 82 5.42 14.46 -12.44
C LEU A 82 6.21 14.51 -11.13
N PHE A 83 7.14 13.56 -10.93
CA PHE A 83 7.89 13.39 -9.69
C PHE A 83 9.39 13.23 -9.95
N PRO A 84 10.09 14.32 -10.32
CA PRO A 84 11.47 14.25 -10.81
C PRO A 84 12.45 13.66 -9.79
N ALA A 85 12.29 13.96 -8.49
CA ALA A 85 13.16 13.44 -7.45
C ALA A 85 12.63 12.15 -6.79
N ALA A 86 11.47 11.62 -7.19
CA ALA A 86 10.92 10.41 -6.58
C ALA A 86 11.71 9.15 -6.97
N ASN A 87 11.77 8.19 -6.03
CA ASN A 87 12.30 6.87 -6.32
C ASN A 87 11.19 5.99 -6.90
N LEU A 88 11.05 6.02 -8.23
CA LEU A 88 10.02 5.27 -8.94
C LEU A 88 10.11 3.76 -8.72
N GLY A 89 11.33 3.20 -8.57
CA GLY A 89 11.50 1.78 -8.28
C GLY A 89 10.83 1.37 -6.97
N LEU A 90 11.06 2.14 -5.90
CA LEU A 90 10.43 1.91 -4.60
C LEU A 90 8.92 2.20 -4.63
N LEU A 91 8.51 3.29 -5.28
CA LEU A 91 7.09 3.67 -5.44
C LEU A 91 6.30 2.56 -6.13
N LEU A 92 6.82 2.02 -7.23
CA LEU A 92 6.17 0.99 -8.04
C LEU A 92 6.32 -0.39 -7.43
N ALA A 93 7.44 -0.71 -6.78
CA ALA A 93 7.55 -1.92 -5.97
C ALA A 93 6.44 -1.93 -4.91
N ARG A 94 6.17 -0.80 -4.26
CA ARG A 94 5.07 -0.69 -3.29
C ARG A 94 3.71 -0.87 -3.93
N ARG A 95 3.45 -0.23 -5.07
CA ARG A 95 2.14 -0.28 -5.74
C ARG A 95 2.25 -0.38 -7.27
N PRO A 96 2.41 -1.59 -7.83
CA PRO A 96 2.46 -1.78 -9.28
C PRO A 96 1.14 -1.42 -9.98
N THR A 97 0.01 -1.46 -9.27
CA THR A 97 -1.31 -1.14 -9.81
C THR A 97 -1.43 0.30 -10.30
N LEU A 98 -0.54 1.20 -9.88
CA LEU A 98 -0.53 2.58 -10.37
C LEU A 98 -0.40 2.64 -11.90
N LEU A 99 0.28 1.66 -12.50
CA LEU A 99 0.48 1.59 -13.95
C LEU A 99 -0.69 0.95 -14.70
N THR A 100 -1.72 0.46 -14.00
CA THR A 100 -2.94 -0.12 -14.61
C THR A 100 -3.84 0.97 -15.17
N ALA A 101 -4.64 0.65 -16.18
CA ALA A 101 -5.59 1.59 -16.77
C ALA A 101 -6.61 2.12 -15.74
N ALA A 102 -6.98 1.27 -14.76
CA ALA A 102 -7.95 1.62 -13.72
C ALA A 102 -7.47 2.76 -12.80
N GLU A 103 -6.18 2.78 -12.44
CA GLU A 103 -5.63 3.78 -11.51
C GLU A 103 -4.95 4.95 -12.22
N TRP A 104 -4.41 4.73 -13.43
CA TRP A 104 -3.57 5.72 -14.12
C TRP A 104 -4.26 7.08 -14.33
N GLY A 105 -5.55 7.07 -14.65
CA GLY A 105 -6.32 8.32 -14.87
C GLY A 105 -6.36 9.25 -13.66
N GLY A 106 -6.17 8.73 -12.44
CA GLY A 106 -6.16 9.52 -11.20
C GLY A 106 -4.81 10.13 -10.84
N VAL A 107 -3.71 9.62 -11.40
CA VAL A 107 -2.34 9.96 -10.98
C VAL A 107 -2.01 11.44 -11.24
N GLY A 108 -2.30 11.95 -12.44
CA GLY A 108 -2.03 13.35 -12.80
C GLY A 108 -2.79 14.37 -11.94
N PRO A 109 -4.13 14.25 -11.80
CA PRO A 109 -4.91 15.10 -10.90
C PRO A 109 -4.44 15.04 -9.44
N ALA A 110 -4.12 13.84 -8.94
CA ALA A 110 -3.59 13.69 -7.58
C ALA A 110 -2.23 14.36 -7.40
N ALA A 111 -1.33 14.23 -8.38
CA ALA A 111 -0.03 14.90 -8.38
C ALA A 111 -0.18 16.43 -8.33
N ALA A 112 -1.01 17.01 -9.20
CA ALA A 112 -1.26 18.45 -9.24
C ALA A 112 -1.83 18.98 -7.93
N LYS A 113 -2.75 18.21 -7.31
CA LYS A 113 -3.36 18.54 -6.03
C LYS A 113 -2.34 18.49 -4.88
N LEU A 114 -1.51 17.45 -4.83
CA LEU A 114 -0.42 17.36 -3.85
C LEU A 114 0.55 18.53 -4.00
N ALA A 115 0.96 18.88 -5.22
CA ALA A 115 1.83 20.03 -5.48
C ALA A 115 1.21 21.36 -5.01
N ALA A 116 -0.11 21.55 -5.21
CA ALA A 116 -0.81 22.75 -4.74
C ALA A 116 -0.91 22.83 -3.20
N MET A 117 -1.03 21.69 -2.52
CA MET A 117 -1.11 21.64 -1.05
C MET A 117 0.24 21.85 -0.38
N PHE A 118 1.31 21.33 -1.00
CA PHE A 118 2.68 21.34 -0.49
C PHE A 118 3.63 22.10 -1.44
N PRO A 119 3.46 23.44 -1.57
CA PRO A 119 4.27 24.25 -2.50
C PRO A 119 5.74 24.36 -2.10
N GLU A 120 6.07 24.06 -0.84
CA GLU A 120 7.44 24.05 -0.31
C GLU A 120 8.22 22.79 -0.75
N GLY A 121 7.56 21.84 -1.42
CA GLY A 121 8.17 20.60 -1.93
C GLY A 121 7.89 19.39 -1.05
N GLY A 122 8.76 18.38 -1.14
CA GLY A 122 8.63 17.12 -0.38
C GLY A 122 7.62 16.12 -0.94
N VAL A 123 6.80 16.51 -1.91
CA VAL A 123 5.81 15.64 -2.57
C VAL A 123 6.44 14.35 -3.10
N ASP A 124 7.62 14.45 -3.72
CA ASP A 124 8.34 13.31 -4.30
C ASP A 124 8.68 12.23 -3.27
N ASP A 125 9.15 12.61 -2.07
CA ASP A 125 9.44 11.67 -0.99
C ASP A 125 8.14 11.12 -0.38
N MET A 126 7.11 11.96 -0.24
CA MET A 126 5.80 11.54 0.25
C MET A 126 5.16 10.48 -0.65
N VAL A 127 5.13 10.67 -1.97
CA VAL A 127 4.55 9.68 -2.90
C VAL A 127 5.40 8.43 -3.02
N THR A 128 6.73 8.57 -2.87
CA THR A 128 7.66 7.43 -2.79
C THR A 128 7.35 6.56 -1.57
N ARG A 129 7.11 7.18 -0.41
CA ARG A 129 6.75 6.46 0.83
C ARG A 129 5.31 5.96 0.81
N GLN A 130 4.38 6.73 0.27
CA GLN A 130 2.96 6.42 0.31
C GLN A 130 2.31 6.59 -1.07
N PRO A 131 2.46 5.59 -1.97
CA PRO A 131 1.88 5.67 -3.32
C PRO A 131 0.35 5.70 -3.33
N LEU A 132 -0.30 5.34 -2.21
CA LEU A 132 -1.76 5.46 -2.02
C LEU A 132 -2.28 6.89 -2.20
N LEU A 133 -1.44 7.90 -1.96
CA LEU A 133 -1.78 9.31 -2.18
C LEU A 133 -2.14 9.64 -3.64
N LEU A 134 -1.73 8.80 -4.59
CA LEU A 134 -1.98 9.00 -6.02
C LEU A 134 -3.30 8.39 -6.51
N VAL A 135 -4.00 7.63 -5.66
CA VAL A 135 -5.22 6.90 -6.03
C VAL A 135 -6.40 7.26 -5.13
N GLU A 136 -6.13 7.55 -3.86
CA GLU A 136 -7.17 7.96 -2.92
C GLU A 136 -7.58 9.42 -3.12
N ASP A 137 -8.84 9.75 -2.79
CA ASP A 137 -9.27 11.14 -2.77
C ASP A 137 -8.57 11.87 -1.61
N VAL A 138 -7.54 12.62 -1.98
CA VAL A 138 -6.75 13.40 -1.03
C VAL A 138 -7.60 14.46 -0.30
N ASP A 139 -8.71 14.93 -0.87
CA ASP A 139 -9.59 15.88 -0.17
C ASP A 139 -10.36 15.20 0.95
N GLU A 140 -10.84 13.98 0.70
CA GLU A 140 -11.51 13.17 1.71
C GLU A 140 -10.54 12.83 2.86
N LEU A 141 -9.30 12.45 2.54
CA LEU A 141 -8.25 12.20 3.52
C LEU A 141 -7.96 13.44 4.38
N VAL A 142 -7.76 14.59 3.75
CA VAL A 142 -7.49 15.85 4.44
C VAL A 142 -8.70 16.29 5.26
N GLY A 143 -9.92 16.16 4.75
CA GLY A 143 -11.14 16.48 5.49
C GLY A 143 -11.35 15.58 6.71
N GLU A 144 -11.03 14.29 6.60
CA GLU A 144 -11.02 13.39 7.75
C GLU A 144 -9.95 13.75 8.77
N LEU A 145 -8.75 14.10 8.32
CA LEU A 145 -7.67 14.60 9.17
C LEU A 145 -8.07 15.86 9.91
N GLU A 146 -8.66 16.84 9.22
CA GLU A 146 -9.19 18.06 9.80
C GLU A 146 -10.27 17.74 10.84
N ARG A 147 -11.20 16.82 10.54
CA ARG A 147 -12.24 16.35 11.48
C ARG A 147 -11.65 15.64 12.70
N LEU A 148 -10.53 14.95 12.55
CA LEU A 148 -9.85 14.23 13.63
C LEU A 148 -9.00 15.17 14.50
N LEU A 149 -8.28 16.10 13.89
CA LEU A 149 -7.32 16.99 14.55
C LEU A 149 -7.96 18.24 15.14
N LEU A 150 -9.00 18.80 14.51
CA LEU A 150 -9.74 19.91 15.07
C LEU A 150 -10.75 19.33 16.08
N PRO A 151 -10.62 19.63 17.39
CA PRO A 151 -11.66 19.28 18.33
C PRO A 151 -12.97 19.87 17.80
N ALA A 152 -14.06 19.12 17.89
CA ALA A 152 -15.39 19.66 17.64
C ALA A 152 -15.65 20.74 18.70
N GLU A 153 -15.15 21.95 18.46
CA GLU A 153 -15.31 23.08 19.35
C GLU A 153 -16.81 23.39 19.40
N GLY A 154 -17.46 23.01 20.50
CA GLY A 154 -18.79 23.52 20.81
C GLY A 154 -19.97 22.61 20.46
N GLY A 155 -19.84 21.29 20.66
CA GLY A 155 -20.98 20.53 21.18
C GLY A 155 -21.26 20.94 22.64
N SER A 156 -21.56 22.22 22.88
CA SER A 156 -22.13 22.63 24.15
C SER A 156 -23.52 22.00 24.18
N ASP A 157 -23.65 20.88 24.88
CA ASP A 157 -24.94 20.40 25.35
C ASP A 157 -25.60 21.59 26.04
N GLY A 158 -26.54 22.19 25.32
CA GLY A 158 -27.39 23.27 25.78
C GLY A 158 -28.32 22.71 26.84
N SER A 159 -27.75 22.39 28.01
CA SER A 159 -28.52 22.21 29.22
C SER A 159 -29.13 23.57 29.52
N SER A 160 -30.42 23.62 29.23
CA SER A 160 -31.26 24.79 29.17
C SER A 160 -31.45 25.33 30.58
N GLY A 161 -30.50 26.14 31.04
CA GLY A 161 -30.59 26.89 32.29
C GLY A 161 -31.28 28.23 32.04
N SER A 162 -32.61 28.20 31.99
CA SER A 162 -33.46 29.39 32.01
C SER A 162 -33.40 30.11 33.36
N SER A 163 -32.84 31.33 33.41
CA SER A 163 -33.07 32.44 34.39
C SER A 163 -31.91 33.45 34.27
N SER A 164 -32.00 34.77 34.42
CA SER A 164 -33.06 35.73 34.73
C SER A 164 -32.42 37.14 34.65
N SER A 165 -33.13 38.10 34.05
CA SER A 165 -33.25 39.54 34.39
C SER A 165 -32.10 40.38 35.01
N GLY A 166 -31.91 41.58 34.44
CA GLY A 166 -31.41 42.81 35.10
C GLY A 166 -29.89 43.00 35.01
N SER A 167 -29.27 44.18 34.89
CA SER A 167 -29.70 45.57 35.02
C SER A 167 -28.65 46.49 34.39
N SER A 168 -29.06 47.69 34.03
CA SER A 168 -28.27 48.79 33.46
C SER A 168 -27.21 49.34 34.41
N ALA A 169 -25.99 49.59 33.91
CA ALA A 169 -25.08 50.56 34.51
C ALA A 169 -24.07 51.10 33.47
N SER A 170 -24.16 52.41 33.22
CA SER A 170 -23.22 53.24 32.50
C SER A 170 -22.08 53.66 33.43
N GLY A 171 -20.83 53.30 33.10
CA GLY A 171 -19.64 53.70 33.83
C GLY A 171 -18.46 53.88 32.88
N ALA A 172 -17.91 55.09 32.86
CA ALA A 172 -16.77 55.50 32.04
C ALA A 172 -15.43 55.23 32.75
N ALA A 173 -14.38 55.14 31.92
CA ALA A 173 -12.95 55.29 32.20
C ALA A 173 -12.19 54.12 32.87
N SER A 174 -11.25 53.53 32.12
CA SER A 174 -9.79 53.55 32.37
C SER A 174 -9.11 52.36 31.67
N GLY A 175 -8.01 52.64 30.95
CA GLY A 175 -7.36 51.70 30.05
C GLY A 175 -6.74 50.48 30.74
N GLN A 176 -7.36 49.31 30.52
CA GLN A 176 -6.75 48.00 30.76
C GLN A 176 -6.03 47.52 29.49
N PRO A 177 -4.82 46.93 29.61
CA PRO A 177 -4.14 46.30 28.48
C PRO A 177 -5.00 45.14 27.98
N ALA A 178 -5.38 45.21 26.70
CA ALA A 178 -6.31 44.29 26.06
C ALA A 178 -5.87 42.83 26.30
N PRO A 179 -6.73 41.97 26.86
CA PRO A 179 -6.40 40.57 27.12
C PRO A 179 -5.99 39.91 25.81
N GLY A 180 -4.82 39.27 25.85
CA GLY A 180 -4.09 38.77 24.70
C GLY A 180 -4.99 38.03 23.72
N ARG A 181 -4.93 38.46 22.44
CA ARG A 181 -5.53 37.75 21.31
C ARG A 181 -5.08 36.30 21.36
N ARG A 182 -5.96 35.40 21.81
CA ARG A 182 -5.76 33.96 21.72
C ARG A 182 -5.50 33.67 20.25
N ARG A 183 -4.27 33.24 19.92
CA ARG A 183 -3.94 32.77 18.58
C ARG A 183 -4.96 31.71 18.22
N ARG A 184 -5.68 31.91 17.11
CA ARG A 184 -6.53 30.86 16.55
C ARG A 184 -5.66 29.61 16.36
N PRO A 185 -6.16 28.42 16.71
CA PRO A 185 -5.45 27.19 16.40
C PRO A 185 -5.18 27.15 14.89
N ALA A 186 -3.98 26.72 14.51
CA ALA A 186 -3.60 26.55 13.12
C ALA A 186 -4.62 25.62 12.45
N SER A 187 -5.05 25.96 11.24
CA SER A 187 -5.94 25.08 10.48
C SER A 187 -5.27 23.71 10.26
N GLY A 188 -6.04 22.63 10.12
CA GLY A 188 -5.45 21.31 9.88
C GLY A 188 -4.50 21.28 8.68
N ARG A 189 -4.77 22.09 7.65
CA ARG A 189 -3.88 22.30 6.50
C ARG A 189 -2.55 22.95 6.85
N GLU A 190 -2.55 23.90 7.78
CA GLU A 190 -1.30 24.52 8.27
C GLU A 190 -0.47 23.52 9.06
N LEU A 191 -1.10 22.63 9.84
CA LEU A 191 -0.41 21.54 10.53
C LEU A 191 0.20 20.54 9.54
N LEU A 192 -0.54 20.16 8.50
CA LEU A 192 -0.03 19.24 7.47
C LEU A 192 1.11 19.87 6.66
N ARG A 193 1.05 21.18 6.38
CA ARG A 193 2.17 21.90 5.75
C ARG A 193 3.40 21.95 6.64
N ALA A 194 3.21 22.16 7.94
CA ALA A 194 4.30 22.20 8.90
C ALA A 194 4.93 20.82 9.13
N ASP A 195 4.14 19.74 9.02
CA ASP A 195 4.59 18.37 9.24
C ASP A 195 3.92 17.39 8.25
N PRO A 196 4.54 17.14 7.08
CA PRO A 196 4.03 16.18 6.10
C PRO A 196 4.07 14.73 6.62
N ASP A 197 4.89 14.41 7.62
CA ASP A 197 4.94 13.07 8.20
C ASP A 197 3.66 12.75 8.99
N LEU A 198 2.92 13.76 9.45
CA LEU A 198 1.60 13.58 10.07
C LEU A 198 0.59 12.97 9.09
N LEU A 199 0.63 13.38 7.82
CA LEU A 199 -0.20 12.80 6.76
C LEU A 199 0.11 11.31 6.60
N LEU A 200 1.39 10.98 6.51
CA LEU A 200 1.88 9.61 6.38
C LEU A 200 1.49 8.75 7.60
N ALA A 201 1.63 9.31 8.79
CA ALA A 201 1.23 8.67 10.04
C ALA A 201 -0.27 8.35 10.04
N VAL A 202 -1.13 9.29 9.66
CA VAL A 202 -2.58 9.02 9.66
C VAL A 202 -2.99 8.02 8.57
N MET A 203 -2.39 8.09 7.38
CA MET A 203 -2.67 7.10 6.33
C MET A 203 -2.23 5.69 6.74
N SER A 204 -1.05 5.54 7.34
CA SER A 204 -0.59 4.25 7.86
C SER A 204 -1.49 3.71 8.99
N ASN A 205 -2.16 4.60 9.73
CA ASN A 205 -3.06 4.26 10.83
C ASN A 205 -4.54 4.14 10.46
N ARG A 206 -5.01 4.62 9.30
CA ARG A 206 -6.42 4.47 8.88
C ARG A 206 -6.82 3.00 8.83
N ARG A 207 -5.87 2.10 8.50
CA ARG A 207 -6.04 0.63 8.61
C ARG A 207 -5.94 0.08 10.04
N LEU A 208 -5.29 0.79 10.97
CA LEU A 208 -5.21 0.43 12.39
C LEU A 208 -6.44 0.86 13.19
N SER A 209 -7.18 1.88 12.74
CA SER A 209 -8.47 2.27 13.36
C SER A 209 -9.53 1.15 13.31
N LEU A 210 -9.39 0.22 12.35
CA LEU A 210 -10.20 -1.02 12.27
C LEU A 210 -9.76 -2.11 13.26
N TRP A 211 -8.57 -1.99 13.86
CA TRP A 211 -7.96 -3.01 14.74
C TRP A 211 -7.76 -2.56 16.19
N LEU A 212 -7.85 -1.26 16.49
CA LEU A 212 -7.75 -0.75 17.85
C LEU A 212 -9.11 -0.85 18.56
N MET A 213 -9.06 -1.31 19.81
CA MET A 213 -10.22 -1.67 20.63
C MET A 213 -11.31 -0.58 20.64
N PRO A 214 -12.60 -0.95 20.60
CA PRO A 214 -13.68 0.01 20.77
C PRO A 214 -13.51 0.74 22.12
N GLY A 215 -13.46 2.07 22.08
CA GLY A 215 -13.36 2.93 23.26
C GLY A 215 -11.99 3.60 23.51
N VAL A 216 -10.96 3.31 22.70
CA VAL A 216 -9.69 4.04 22.77
C VAL A 216 -9.69 5.21 21.80
N ASP A 217 -9.58 6.44 22.31
CA ASP A 217 -9.40 7.63 21.47
C ASP A 217 -7.98 7.68 20.91
N VAL A 218 -7.83 7.20 19.68
CA VAL A 218 -6.57 7.19 18.92
C VAL A 218 -5.96 8.60 18.85
N ARG A 219 -6.77 9.67 18.89
CA ARG A 219 -6.29 11.05 18.90
C ARG A 219 -5.51 11.36 20.17
N ILE A 220 -6.07 11.02 21.34
CA ILE A 220 -5.40 11.23 22.64
C ILE A 220 -4.12 10.40 22.69
N MET A 221 -4.12 9.19 22.13
CA MET A 221 -2.95 8.33 22.09
C MET A 221 -1.83 8.92 21.20
N LEU A 222 -2.17 9.42 20.01
CA LEU A 222 -1.22 10.03 19.07
C LEU A 222 -0.69 11.38 19.56
N VAL A 223 -1.54 12.21 20.17
CA VAL A 223 -1.14 13.50 20.73
C VAL A 223 -0.26 13.33 21.97
N ARG A 224 -0.57 12.34 22.83
CA ARG A 224 0.23 12.08 24.05
C ARG A 224 1.53 11.35 23.76
N ASN A 225 1.61 10.57 22.69
CA ASN A 225 2.81 9.82 22.35
C ASN A 225 2.93 9.64 20.82
N PRO A 226 3.41 10.65 20.08
CA PRO A 226 3.57 10.54 18.62
C PRO A 226 4.60 9.45 18.24
N GLY A 227 5.54 9.15 19.15
CA GLY A 227 6.52 8.08 19.00
C GLY A 227 5.92 6.67 18.95
N ILE A 228 4.70 6.47 19.48
CA ILE A 228 4.03 5.17 19.49
C ILE A 228 3.79 4.64 18.07
N VAL A 229 3.58 5.53 17.10
CA VAL A 229 3.43 5.17 15.67
C VAL A 229 4.74 4.62 15.12
N THR A 230 5.85 5.27 15.46
CA THR A 230 7.19 4.85 15.02
C THR A 230 7.70 3.62 15.78
N GLU A 231 7.31 3.43 17.05
CA GLU A 231 7.66 2.27 17.88
C GLU A 231 6.84 1.03 17.54
N LEU A 232 5.54 1.16 17.24
CA LEU A 232 4.72 0.06 16.71
C LEU A 232 5.29 -0.47 15.38
N GLN A 233 5.92 0.40 14.60
CA GLN A 233 6.58 0.05 13.33
C GLN A 233 7.97 -0.60 13.52
N ARG A 234 8.61 -0.46 14.69
CA ARG A 234 9.99 -0.93 14.97
C ARG A 234 10.13 -1.93 16.12
N GLY A 235 9.06 -2.23 16.86
CA GLY A 235 9.11 -3.11 18.02
C GLY A 235 9.35 -4.59 17.71
N PRO A 236 9.76 -5.40 18.71
CA PRO A 236 10.13 -6.83 18.56
C PRO A 236 8.97 -7.77 18.17
N ARG A 237 7.77 -7.22 17.93
CA ARG A 237 6.64 -7.88 17.28
C ARG A 237 6.40 -7.27 15.90
N ALA A 238 7.45 -7.15 15.09
CA ALA A 238 7.30 -6.89 13.68
C ALA A 238 6.25 -7.87 13.13
N LEU A 239 5.13 -7.35 12.65
CA LEU A 239 4.18 -8.14 11.88
C LEU A 239 4.96 -8.70 10.70
N GLY A 240 5.21 -10.01 10.74
CA GLY A 240 6.00 -10.67 9.71
C GLY A 240 5.42 -10.40 8.31
N PRO A 241 6.23 -10.58 7.25
CA PRO A 241 5.77 -10.39 5.88
C PRO A 241 4.53 -11.26 5.61
N GLY A 242 3.35 -10.63 5.46
CA GLY A 242 2.07 -11.31 5.26
C GLY A 242 0.84 -10.68 5.94
N ALA A 243 1.02 -9.71 6.85
CA ALA A 243 -0.12 -9.08 7.55
C ALA A 243 -0.94 -8.07 6.70
N GLU A 244 -0.54 -7.80 5.44
CA GLU A 244 -1.13 -6.72 4.65
C GLU A 244 -2.26 -7.14 3.69
N VAL A 245 -2.63 -8.42 3.62
CA VAL A 245 -3.67 -8.88 2.69
C VAL A 245 -4.60 -9.89 3.37
N MET A 246 -5.55 -9.38 4.16
CA MET A 246 -6.76 -10.13 4.51
C MET A 246 -7.96 -9.36 3.95
N ASN A 247 -8.36 -9.78 2.75
CA ASN A 247 -9.51 -9.26 2.02
C ASN A 247 -10.80 -9.57 2.82
N PRO A 248 -11.64 -8.59 3.19
CA PRO A 248 -12.80 -8.81 4.06
C PRO A 248 -13.99 -9.55 3.41
N TYR A 249 -13.86 -10.07 2.19
CA TYR A 249 -14.98 -10.68 1.44
C TYR A 249 -15.12 -12.21 1.50
N PHE A 250 -14.37 -12.92 2.33
CA PHE A 250 -14.60 -14.36 2.57
C PHE A 250 -15.06 -14.61 4.02
N GLY A 251 -16.26 -14.14 4.34
CA GLY A 251 -16.98 -14.44 5.58
C GLY A 251 -17.75 -15.74 5.49
N GLY A 252 -17.09 -16.88 5.66
CA GLY A 252 -17.72 -18.18 5.91
C GLY A 252 -17.79 -18.45 7.41
N GLY A 253 -18.95 -18.20 8.02
CA GLY A 253 -19.21 -18.44 9.43
C GLY A 253 -19.12 -19.93 9.80
N GLY A 254 -18.32 -20.25 10.83
CA GLY A 254 -18.25 -21.55 11.47
C GLY A 254 -18.29 -21.40 13.00
N PRO A 255 -18.96 -22.33 13.72
CA PRO A 255 -19.32 -22.13 15.12
C PRO A 255 -18.16 -22.34 16.10
N MET A 256 -18.12 -21.46 17.11
CA MET A 256 -17.25 -21.52 18.29
C MET A 256 -17.59 -22.73 19.17
N HIS A 257 -16.63 -23.64 19.38
CA HIS A 257 -16.65 -24.61 20.47
C HIS A 257 -15.56 -24.27 21.51
N GLY A 258 -15.95 -24.38 22.78
CA GLY A 258 -15.25 -23.87 23.95
C GLY A 258 -13.99 -24.63 24.42
N PRO A 259 -13.48 -24.29 25.63
CA PRO A 259 -12.13 -24.61 26.06
C PRO A 259 -12.01 -26.03 26.64
N GLY A 260 -11.00 -26.78 26.17
CA GLY A 260 -10.55 -28.04 26.74
C GLY A 260 -9.40 -27.86 27.75
N PRO A 261 -9.26 -28.76 28.73
CA PRO A 261 -8.34 -28.64 29.87
C PRO A 261 -6.89 -29.06 29.58
N PRO A 262 -5.92 -28.71 30.47
CA PRO A 262 -4.52 -29.07 30.32
C PRO A 262 -4.22 -30.47 30.87
N GLY A 263 -3.37 -31.24 30.20
CA GLY A 263 -2.92 -32.52 30.72
C GLY A 263 -1.71 -33.11 30.01
N GLY A 264 -0.66 -33.40 30.81
CA GLY A 264 0.34 -34.48 30.68
C GLY A 264 1.18 -34.55 29.40
N GLY A 265 2.51 -34.54 29.41
CA GLY A 265 3.39 -35.29 30.31
C GLY A 265 3.88 -36.57 29.61
N GLY A 266 5.19 -36.64 29.35
CA GLY A 266 5.93 -37.89 29.21
C GLY A 266 6.45 -38.27 27.82
N GLY A 267 7.73 -38.67 27.80
CA GLY A 267 8.11 -39.92 27.11
C GLY A 267 9.16 -39.78 26.04
N GLY A 268 10.36 -40.30 26.32
CA GLY A 268 11.50 -40.31 25.41
C GLY A 268 11.33 -41.20 24.17
N GLY A 269 12.30 -41.08 23.26
CA GLY A 269 12.41 -41.93 22.08
C GLY A 269 13.71 -41.66 21.33
N ALA A 270 14.77 -42.34 21.75
CA ALA A 270 15.99 -42.48 20.97
C ALA A 270 15.73 -43.38 19.76
N GLY A 271 16.38 -43.11 18.62
CA GLY A 271 16.31 -44.01 17.48
C GLY A 271 16.93 -43.48 16.19
N GLY A 272 18.26 -43.65 16.09
CA GLY A 272 19.02 -44.24 14.97
C GLY A 272 18.71 -43.93 13.49
N GLY A 273 19.77 -44.04 12.69
CA GLY A 273 19.67 -44.57 11.32
C GLY A 273 20.35 -43.70 10.27
N GLY A 274 21.58 -44.07 9.91
CA GLY A 274 22.31 -43.51 8.79
C GLY A 274 21.72 -43.87 7.42
N GLY A 275 22.24 -43.22 6.39
CA GLY A 275 21.91 -43.48 5.00
C GLY A 275 22.83 -42.72 4.06
N SER A 276 24.03 -43.26 3.88
CA SER A 276 24.91 -42.98 2.74
C SER A 276 24.27 -43.48 1.44
N GLY A 277 24.34 -42.68 0.37
CA GLY A 277 23.98 -43.12 -0.98
C GLY A 277 24.38 -42.05 -1.98
N GLY A 278 25.45 -42.32 -2.72
CA GLY A 278 26.09 -41.36 -3.62
C GLY A 278 25.69 -41.50 -5.08
N GLY A 279 26.56 -40.93 -5.91
CA GLY A 279 26.84 -41.44 -7.25
C GLY A 279 26.01 -40.84 -8.38
N GLY A 280 26.69 -40.59 -9.50
CA GLY A 280 26.03 -40.49 -10.80
C GLY A 280 26.31 -39.20 -11.52
N GLY A 281 27.42 -39.15 -12.26
CA GLY A 281 27.66 -38.16 -13.28
C GLY A 281 26.79 -38.34 -14.52
N GLY A 282 27.11 -37.60 -15.57
CA GLY A 282 26.56 -37.81 -16.90
C GLY A 282 26.51 -36.51 -17.67
N GLY A 283 27.45 -36.36 -18.59
CA GLY A 283 27.49 -35.24 -19.52
C GLY A 283 26.41 -35.34 -20.61
N GLY A 284 26.50 -34.43 -21.57
CA GLY A 284 25.71 -34.49 -22.79
C GLY A 284 25.52 -33.11 -23.37
N GLY A 285 26.40 -32.75 -24.30
CA GLY A 285 26.42 -31.43 -24.92
C GLY A 285 25.44 -31.24 -26.08
N GLY A 286 25.73 -30.19 -26.84
CA GLY A 286 25.50 -30.13 -28.28
C GLY A 286 24.09 -29.73 -28.72
N GLY A 287 23.98 -28.52 -29.27
CA GLY A 287 22.77 -28.12 -30.00
C GLY A 287 22.79 -26.67 -30.45
N GLY A 288 23.68 -26.34 -31.39
CA GLY A 288 23.64 -25.07 -32.10
C GLY A 288 22.37 -24.98 -32.96
N GLY A 289 21.49 -24.05 -32.64
CA GLY A 289 20.37 -23.62 -33.48
C GLY A 289 20.71 -22.30 -34.15
N GLY A 290 21.12 -22.35 -35.42
CA GLY A 290 21.34 -21.17 -36.24
C GLY A 290 20.00 -20.53 -36.63
N TYR A 291 19.77 -19.30 -36.18
CA TYR A 291 18.66 -18.49 -36.66
C TYR A 291 19.03 -17.91 -38.02
N ARG A 292 18.32 -18.34 -39.06
CA ARG A 292 18.34 -17.68 -40.37
C ARG A 292 17.65 -16.31 -40.23
N LEU A 293 18.39 -15.27 -40.56
CA LEU A 293 17.85 -13.94 -40.80
C LEU A 293 16.86 -14.01 -41.97
N ASN A 294 15.65 -13.51 -41.76
CA ASN A 294 14.64 -13.31 -42.78
C ASN A 294 14.74 -11.86 -43.29
N PRO A 295 15.24 -11.59 -44.52
CA PRO A 295 15.29 -10.24 -45.05
C PRO A 295 14.01 -9.98 -45.83
N GLY A 296 13.01 -9.36 -45.19
CA GLY A 296 11.76 -9.07 -45.90
C GLY A 296 10.64 -8.51 -45.04
N SER A 297 10.75 -7.27 -44.60
CA SER A 297 9.59 -6.41 -44.37
C SER A 297 10.01 -4.97 -44.54
N GLY A 298 9.94 -4.54 -45.79
CA GLY A 298 10.01 -3.14 -46.14
C GLY A 298 8.76 -2.39 -45.71
N LEU A 299 8.98 -1.12 -45.40
CA LEU A 299 8.15 0.03 -45.78
C LEU A 299 6.74 0.10 -45.19
N GLY A 300 6.61 1.00 -44.21
CA GLY A 300 5.34 1.55 -43.77
C GLY A 300 5.57 2.80 -42.91
N MET A 301 6.25 3.81 -43.46
CA MET A 301 6.21 5.16 -42.88
C MET A 301 4.79 5.70 -43.02
N GLY A 302 4.05 5.73 -41.92
CA GLY A 302 2.84 6.52 -41.75
C GLY A 302 3.12 7.61 -40.74
N GLY A 303 3.36 8.83 -41.22
CA GLY A 303 3.44 10.02 -40.39
C GLY A 303 2.11 10.29 -39.72
N VAL A 304 2.16 10.66 -38.45
CA VAL A 304 1.03 11.23 -37.72
C VAL A 304 1.52 12.55 -37.14
N ASP A 305 1.13 13.64 -37.80
CA ASP A 305 1.19 15.00 -37.27
C ASP A 305 0.22 15.10 -36.10
N TRP A 306 0.73 15.45 -34.91
CA TRP A 306 -0.07 15.92 -33.79
C TRP A 306 0.18 17.42 -33.64
N LEU A 307 -0.85 18.20 -34.02
CA LEU A 307 -1.05 19.59 -33.60
C LEU A 307 -1.61 19.62 -32.18
#